data_AF-A0A1I6IPP6-F1
#
_entry.id   AF-A0A1I6IPP6-F1
#
_cell.length_a   1.000
_cell.length_b   1.000
_cell.length_c   1.000
_cell.angle_alpha   90.00
_cell.angle_beta   90.00
_cell.angle_gamma   90.00
#
_symmetry.space_group_name_H-M   'P 1'
#
loop_
_entity.id
_entity.type
_entity.pdbx_description
1 polymer ?
#
loop_
_entity_poly.entity_id
_entity_poly.type
_entity_poly.pdbx_seq_one_letter_code
_entity_poly.pdbx_strand_id
1 'polypeptide(L)'
;MFNKQQTPQRINAGFILAIAFLLVLGSNRLNKRHFHTLQSTVNSVYKDRVLVQDYIYQLNNIFQTKKLRFITEDNFTPVANENEKVEKILLDFASTELTTDEFNTLNELNLQFEKLKKSENKVLHSKENLRNGVAILSEQILQKIDENLDVLARIQIQESEQMTQLSNKSLETNILLSKLELAFLIVIGIALLALIFYPMKTKQPVLE
;
A
#
# COMPACT_ATOMS: atom_id res chain seq x y z
N MET A 1 -23.60 -65.82 -24.36
CA MET A 1 -24.26 -64.49 -24.28
C MET A 1 -23.38 -63.58 -23.43
N PHE A 2 -22.62 -62.68 -24.05
CA PHE A 2 -21.72 -61.78 -23.34
C PHE A 2 -22.51 -60.61 -22.75
N ASN A 3 -22.78 -60.65 -21.44
CA ASN A 3 -23.41 -59.54 -20.74
C ASN A 3 -22.39 -58.42 -20.52
N LYS A 4 -22.28 -57.59 -21.55
CA LYS A 4 -21.53 -56.35 -21.63
C LYS A 4 -22.40 -55.26 -21.03
N GLN A 5 -22.12 -54.83 -19.80
CA GLN A 5 -22.46 -53.49 -19.24
C GLN A 5 -22.20 -53.43 -17.73
N GLN A 6 -20.98 -53.08 -17.29
CA GLN A 6 -20.72 -52.46 -15.97
C GLN A 6 -19.46 -51.53 -15.97
N THR A 7 -18.62 -51.59 -17.01
CA THR A 7 -17.46 -50.71 -17.22
C THR A 7 -17.75 -49.25 -17.60
N PRO A 8 -18.79 -48.89 -18.39
CA PRO A 8 -18.91 -47.51 -18.88
C PRO A 8 -19.27 -46.51 -17.77
N GLN A 9 -20.04 -46.92 -16.75
CA GLN A 9 -20.41 -46.04 -15.63
C GLN A 9 -19.23 -45.70 -14.73
N ARG A 10 -18.31 -46.64 -14.50
CA ARG A 10 -17.09 -46.43 -13.70
C ARG A 10 -16.08 -45.52 -14.42
N ILE A 11 -15.93 -45.72 -15.73
CA ILE A 11 -15.07 -44.87 -16.57
C ILE A 11 -15.61 -43.44 -16.61
N ASN A 12 -16.93 -43.26 -16.77
CA ASN A 12 -17.56 -41.94 -16.74
C ASN A 12 -17.38 -41.23 -15.37
N ALA A 13 -17.56 -41.94 -14.26
CA ALA A 13 -17.35 -41.38 -12.92
C ALA A 13 -15.88 -41.00 -12.66
N GLY A 14 -14.93 -41.85 -13.07
CA GLY A 14 -13.50 -41.55 -13.00
C GLY A 14 -13.10 -40.36 -13.88
N PHE A 15 -13.69 -40.23 -15.06
CA PHE A 15 -13.45 -39.12 -15.97
C PHE A 15 -13.97 -37.78 -15.40
N ILE A 16 -15.17 -37.79 -14.80
CA ILE A 16 -15.73 -36.62 -14.10
C ILE A 16 -14.83 -36.19 -12.94
N LEU A 17 -14.35 -37.14 -12.12
CA LEU A 17 -13.43 -36.86 -11.02
C LEU A 17 -12.07 -36.35 -11.50
N ALA A 18 -11.54 -36.88 -12.60
CA ALA A 18 -10.29 -36.42 -13.19
C ALA A 18 -10.42 -34.98 -13.74
N ILE A 19 -11.54 -34.65 -14.37
CA ILE A 19 -11.85 -33.28 -14.79
C ILE A 19 -11.96 -32.37 -13.56
N ALA A 20 -12.68 -32.77 -12.52
CA ALA A 20 -12.79 -31.99 -11.28
C ALA A 20 -11.41 -31.76 -10.63
N PHE A 21 -10.56 -32.79 -10.60
CA PHE A 21 -9.19 -32.69 -10.11
C PHE A 21 -8.36 -31.70 -10.92
N LEU A 22 -8.40 -31.78 -12.25
CA LEU A 22 -7.67 -30.86 -13.14
C LEU A 22 -8.20 -29.42 -13.04
N LEU A 23 -9.49 -29.22 -12.83
CA LEU A 23 -10.09 -27.91 -12.60
C LEU A 23 -9.60 -27.30 -11.28
N VAL A 24 -9.62 -28.06 -10.18
CA VAL A 24 -9.12 -27.60 -8.88
C VAL A 24 -7.60 -27.36 -8.92
N LEU A 25 -6.85 -28.24 -9.58
CA LEU A 25 -5.40 -28.10 -9.77
C LEU A 25 -5.05 -26.89 -10.65
N GLY A 26 -5.84 -26.64 -11.70
CA GLY A 26 -5.74 -25.47 -12.55
C GLY A 26 -6.04 -24.17 -11.80
N SER A 27 -7.11 -24.15 -10.99
CA SER A 27 -7.46 -23.04 -10.09
C SER A 27 -6.32 -22.72 -9.12
N ASN A 28 -5.77 -23.74 -8.44
CA ASN A 28 -4.65 -23.58 -7.51
C ASN A 28 -3.41 -22.99 -8.20
N ARG A 29 -3.08 -23.47 -9.41
CA ARG A 29 -1.94 -22.96 -10.19
C ARG A 29 -2.18 -21.54 -10.70
N LEU A 30 -3.43 -21.17 -11.03
CA LEU A 30 -3.80 -19.83 -11.47
C LEU A 30 -3.81 -18.85 -10.28
N ASN A 31 -4.31 -19.24 -9.11
CA ASN A 31 -4.23 -18.49 -7.86
C ASN A 31 -2.77 -18.19 -7.48
N LYS A 32 -1.85 -19.14 -7.65
CA LYS A 32 -0.39 -18.91 -7.51
C LYS A 32 0.21 -17.99 -8.57
N ARG A 33 -0.44 -17.76 -9.72
CA ARG A 33 0.01 -16.77 -10.72
C ARG A 33 -0.53 -15.37 -10.44
N HIS A 34 -1.54 -15.20 -9.60
CA HIS A 34 -2.01 -13.90 -9.12
C HIS A 34 -1.12 -13.29 -8.02
N PHE A 35 0.19 -13.60 -8.01
CA PHE A 35 1.22 -12.84 -7.28
C PHE A 35 1.40 -11.41 -7.83
N HIS A 36 0.70 -11.03 -8.91
CA HIS A 36 0.71 -9.66 -9.42
C HIS A 36 0.20 -8.64 -8.39
N THR A 37 -0.75 -9.02 -7.52
CA THR A 37 -1.24 -8.13 -6.45
C THR A 37 -0.17 -7.86 -5.39
N LEU A 38 0.75 -8.80 -5.16
CA LEU A 38 1.87 -8.61 -4.23
C LEU A 38 2.94 -7.68 -4.81
N GLN A 39 3.19 -7.74 -6.12
CA GLN A 39 4.21 -6.93 -6.76
C GLN A 39 3.76 -5.48 -6.98
N SER A 40 2.47 -5.24 -7.26
CA SER A 40 1.92 -3.88 -7.35
C SER A 40 1.84 -3.20 -5.97
N THR A 41 1.47 -3.95 -4.93
CA THR A 41 1.39 -3.42 -3.55
C THR A 41 2.78 -2.99 -3.05
N VAL A 42 3.82 -3.82 -3.23
CA VAL A 42 5.20 -3.46 -2.82
C VAL A 42 5.73 -2.23 -3.55
N ASN A 43 5.42 -2.07 -4.85
CA ASN A 43 5.91 -0.93 -5.63
C ASN A 43 5.18 0.39 -5.23
N SER A 44 3.88 0.36 -4.93
CA SER A 44 3.14 1.54 -4.42
C SER A 44 3.51 1.89 -2.98
N VAL A 45 3.71 0.90 -2.09
CA VAL A 45 4.17 1.12 -0.71
C VAL A 45 5.52 1.83 -0.71
N TYR A 46 6.44 1.42 -1.58
CA TYR A 46 7.78 2.00 -1.62
C TYR A 46 7.81 3.38 -2.29
N LYS A 47 7.20 3.54 -3.47
CA LYS A 47 7.25 4.81 -4.20
C LYS A 47 6.36 5.89 -3.62
N ASP A 48 5.21 5.54 -3.06
CA ASP A 48 4.20 6.56 -2.71
C ASP A 48 4.09 6.81 -1.20
N ARG A 49 4.41 5.85 -0.33
CA ARG A 49 4.32 6.06 1.13
C ARG A 49 5.68 6.29 1.80
N VAL A 50 6.72 5.53 1.43
CA VAL A 50 8.06 5.74 2.01
C VAL A 50 8.71 7.03 1.50
N LEU A 51 8.60 7.32 0.20
CA LEU A 51 9.17 8.52 -0.40
C LEU A 51 8.52 9.81 0.14
N VAL A 52 7.19 9.81 0.30
CA VAL A 52 6.47 10.96 0.84
C VAL A 52 6.85 11.21 2.31
N GLN A 53 7.02 10.16 3.11
CA GLN A 53 7.53 10.28 4.48
C GLN A 53 8.93 10.92 4.51
N ASP A 54 9.82 10.55 3.57
CA ASP A 54 11.13 11.18 3.45
C ASP A 54 11.02 12.68 3.08
N TYR A 55 10.12 13.05 2.16
CA TYR A 55 9.86 14.47 1.86
C TYR A 55 9.37 15.26 3.08
N ILE A 56 8.42 14.71 3.84
CA ILE A 56 7.91 15.35 5.07
C ILE A 56 9.05 15.53 6.08
N TYR A 57 9.90 14.51 6.26
CA TYR A 57 11.06 14.58 7.15
C TYR A 57 12.08 15.64 6.71
N GLN A 58 12.41 15.68 5.43
CA GLN A 58 13.34 16.69 4.88
C GLN A 58 12.80 18.11 5.05
N LEU A 59 11.51 18.33 4.78
CA LEU A 59 10.85 19.62 4.99
C LEU A 59 10.89 20.02 6.46
N ASN A 60 10.53 19.11 7.38
CA ASN A 60 10.54 19.35 8.81
C ASN A 60 11.94 19.82 9.27
N ASN A 61 13.00 19.11 8.88
CA ASN A 61 14.38 19.52 9.21
C ASN A 61 14.74 20.92 8.70
N ILE A 62 14.36 21.25 7.46
CA ILE A 62 14.63 22.58 6.90
C ILE A 62 13.88 23.66 7.69
N PHE A 63 12.59 23.45 7.97
CA PHE A 63 11.77 24.45 8.66
C PHE A 63 12.13 24.61 10.14
N GLN A 64 12.51 23.53 10.83
CA GLN A 64 13.05 23.64 12.20
C GLN A 64 14.36 24.44 12.23
N THR A 65 15.23 24.21 11.24
CA THR A 65 16.47 24.99 11.12
C THR A 65 16.18 26.46 10.86
N LYS A 66 15.24 26.77 9.95
CA LYS A 66 14.77 28.14 9.69
C LYS A 66 14.22 28.79 10.95
N LYS A 67 13.37 28.07 11.70
CA LYS A 67 12.77 28.53 12.97
C LYS A 67 13.83 28.87 14.00
N LEU A 68 14.83 28.03 14.18
CA LEU A 68 15.93 28.31 15.08
C LEU A 68 16.65 29.61 14.69
N ARG A 69 16.96 29.80 13.39
CA ARG A 69 17.61 31.03 12.91
C ARG A 69 16.79 32.28 13.15
N PHE A 70 15.47 32.22 12.97
CA PHE A 70 14.58 33.35 13.29
C PHE A 70 14.57 33.71 14.79
N ILE A 71 14.84 32.75 15.67
CA ILE A 71 14.85 32.95 17.13
C ILE A 71 16.23 33.37 17.64
N THR A 72 17.31 32.79 17.09
CA THR A 72 18.66 32.92 17.66
C THR A 72 19.59 33.87 16.94
N GLU A 73 19.34 34.19 15.66
CA GLU A 73 20.24 35.06 14.90
C GLU A 73 19.81 36.53 15.02
N ASP A 74 20.67 37.37 15.62
CA ASP A 74 20.51 38.84 15.61
C ASP A 74 20.39 39.40 14.18
N ASN A 75 21.01 38.71 13.22
CA ASN A 75 20.93 38.97 11.79
C ASN A 75 20.53 37.68 11.07
N PHE A 76 19.27 37.55 10.65
CA PHE A 76 18.83 36.42 9.83
C PHE A 76 19.70 36.30 8.57
N THR A 77 20.45 35.20 8.46
CA THR A 77 21.25 34.88 7.29
C THR A 77 20.57 33.78 6.47
N PRO A 78 20.26 34.01 5.18
CA PRO A 78 19.64 33.00 4.35
C PRO A 78 20.69 31.96 3.97
N VAL A 79 20.34 30.67 4.10
CA VAL A 79 21.17 29.60 3.56
C VAL A 79 20.95 29.52 2.05
N ALA A 80 22.05 29.51 1.30
CA ALA A 80 22.00 29.44 -0.16
C ALA A 80 21.17 28.23 -0.62
N ASN A 81 20.27 28.47 -1.56
CA ASN A 81 19.43 27.48 -2.23
C ASN A 81 18.49 26.67 -1.31
N GLU A 82 18.33 27.06 -0.04
CA GLU A 82 17.45 26.34 0.90
C GLU A 82 15.98 26.43 0.47
N ASN A 83 15.55 27.61 0.00
CA ASN A 83 14.20 27.79 -0.54
C ASN A 83 13.98 27.02 -1.86
N GLU A 84 14.99 26.99 -2.74
CA GLU A 84 14.94 26.20 -3.97
C GLU A 84 14.83 24.70 -3.67
N LYS A 85 15.52 24.23 -2.62
CA LYS A 85 15.41 22.85 -2.16
C LYS A 85 14.00 22.54 -1.66
N VAL A 86 13.40 23.43 -0.88
CA VAL A 86 12.00 23.27 -0.42
C VAL A 86 11.03 23.24 -1.60
N GLU A 87 11.17 24.16 -2.57
CA GLU A 87 10.34 24.18 -3.76
C GLU A 87 10.42 22.87 -4.54
N LYS A 88 11.65 22.36 -4.72
CA LYS A 88 11.85 21.07 -5.38
C LYS A 88 11.16 19.94 -4.62
N ILE A 89 11.32 19.85 -3.29
CA ILE A 89 10.68 18.80 -2.49
C ILE A 89 9.15 18.91 -2.57
N LEU A 90 8.58 20.13 -2.52
CA LEU A 90 7.13 20.33 -2.63
C LEU A 90 6.60 19.95 -4.02
N LEU A 91 7.35 20.23 -5.09
CA LEU A 91 7.01 19.81 -6.46
C LEU A 91 7.09 18.28 -6.61
N ASP A 92 8.16 17.67 -6.11
CA ASP A 92 8.34 16.22 -6.16
C ASP A 92 7.23 15.53 -5.35
N PHE A 93 6.88 16.05 -4.17
CA PHE A 93 5.74 15.57 -3.37
C PHE A 93 4.41 15.72 -4.14
N ALA A 94 4.16 16.88 -4.77
CA ALA A 94 2.94 17.09 -5.56
C ALA A 94 2.80 16.14 -6.77
N SER A 95 3.89 15.51 -7.21
CA SER A 95 3.89 14.53 -8.31
C SER A 95 3.56 13.10 -7.88
N THR A 96 3.45 12.84 -6.57
CA THR A 96 3.09 11.53 -6.01
C THR A 96 1.57 11.30 -6.02
N GLU A 97 1.14 10.06 -5.72
CA GLU A 97 -0.28 9.75 -5.57
C GLU A 97 -0.82 10.28 -4.23
N LEU A 98 -1.39 11.48 -4.27
CA LEU A 98 -1.97 12.15 -3.10
C LEU A 98 -3.40 11.72 -2.84
N THR A 99 -3.76 11.52 -1.57
CA THR A 99 -5.16 11.53 -1.15
C THR A 99 -5.75 12.94 -1.23
N THR A 100 -7.07 13.05 -1.14
CA THR A 100 -7.74 14.36 -1.11
C THR A 100 -7.28 15.20 0.08
N ASP A 101 -7.09 14.59 1.25
CA ASP A 101 -6.66 15.29 2.46
C ASP A 101 -5.18 15.72 2.36
N GLU A 102 -4.33 14.89 1.77
CA GLU A 102 -2.92 15.22 1.50
C GLU A 102 -2.81 16.39 0.52
N PHE A 103 -3.58 16.35 -0.56
CA PHE A 103 -3.61 17.43 -1.56
C PHE A 103 -3.99 18.77 -0.93
N ASN A 104 -5.06 18.79 -0.13
CA ASN A 104 -5.51 20.01 0.54
C ASN A 104 -4.46 20.54 1.52
N THR A 105 -3.91 19.66 2.36
CA THR A 105 -2.89 20.04 3.36
C THR A 105 -1.59 20.49 2.72
N LEU A 106 -1.15 19.84 1.63
CA LEU A 106 0.03 20.21 0.85
C LEU A 106 -0.15 21.57 0.17
N ASN A 107 -1.35 21.88 -0.31
CA ASN A 107 -1.64 23.18 -0.89
C ASN A 107 -1.59 24.29 0.18
N GLU A 108 -2.13 24.04 1.38
CA GLU A 108 -2.00 24.96 2.50
C GLU A 108 -0.54 25.16 2.93
N LEU A 109 0.25 24.08 2.99
CA LEU A 109 1.68 24.14 3.27
C LEU A 109 2.42 25.02 2.26
N ASN A 110 2.15 24.84 0.96
CA ASN A 110 2.69 25.69 -0.11
C ASN A 110 2.34 27.17 0.11
N LEU A 111 1.09 27.47 0.45
CA LEU A 111 0.66 28.85 0.72
C LEU A 111 1.38 29.47 1.93
N GLN A 112 1.65 28.70 2.99
CA GLN A 112 2.44 29.19 4.12
C GLN A 112 3.90 29.39 3.74
N PHE A 113 4.48 28.48 2.97
CA PHE A 113 5.84 28.61 2.48
C PHE A 113 6.04 29.86 1.60
N GLU A 114 5.10 30.17 0.70
CA GLU A 114 5.13 31.42 -0.08
C GLU A 114 5.08 32.68 0.80
N LYS A 115 4.32 32.64 1.90
CA LYS A 115 4.29 33.74 2.87
C LYS A 115 5.62 33.84 3.63
N LEU A 116 6.21 32.70 4.00
CA LEU A 116 7.49 32.66 4.68
C LEU A 116 8.59 33.28 3.82
N LYS A 117 8.69 32.90 2.53
CA LYS A 117 9.65 33.49 1.58
C LYS A 117 9.53 35.01 1.50
N LYS A 118 8.30 35.53 1.46
CA LYS A 118 8.06 36.99 1.46
C LYS A 118 8.51 37.63 2.78
N SER A 119 8.33 36.96 3.90
CA SER A 119 8.81 37.41 5.21
C SER A 119 10.33 37.43 5.28
N GLU A 120 10.99 36.35 4.86
CA GLU A 120 12.45 36.24 4.75
C GLU A 120 13.04 37.39 3.92
N ASN A 121 12.47 37.64 2.73
CA ASN A 121 12.94 38.72 1.87
C ASN A 121 12.77 40.12 2.52
N LYS A 122 11.71 40.32 3.30
CA LYS A 122 11.54 41.56 4.07
C LYS A 122 12.62 41.72 5.13
N VAL A 123 13.01 40.66 5.84
CA VAL A 123 14.09 40.73 6.85
C VAL A 123 15.43 41.10 6.21
N LEU A 124 15.73 40.57 5.01
CA LEU A 124 16.99 40.86 4.30
C LEU A 124 17.12 42.32 3.86
N HIS A 125 16.01 43.00 3.59
CA HIS A 125 15.99 44.37 3.06
C HIS A 125 15.55 45.44 4.07
N SER A 126 15.27 45.10 5.32
CA SER A 126 14.74 46.02 6.33
C SER A 126 15.80 46.52 7.33
N LYS A 127 15.62 47.77 7.79
CA LYS A 127 16.42 48.37 8.89
C LYS A 127 16.07 47.70 10.23
N GLU A 128 17.03 47.66 11.13
CA GLU A 128 17.04 46.92 12.42
C GLU A 128 15.72 46.99 13.22
N ASN A 129 15.06 48.15 13.28
CA ASN A 129 13.81 48.36 14.03
C ASN A 129 12.56 47.61 13.50
N LEU A 130 12.55 47.13 12.24
CA LEU A 130 11.43 46.36 11.67
C LEU A 130 11.55 44.85 11.91
N ARG A 131 12.70 44.38 12.42
CA ARG A 131 13.00 42.95 12.53
C ARG A 131 12.14 42.20 13.53
N ASN A 132 11.86 42.78 14.68
CA ASN A 132 11.10 42.11 15.74
C ASN A 132 9.66 41.77 15.28
N GLY A 133 9.00 42.69 14.58
CA GLY A 133 7.66 42.44 14.05
C GLY A 133 7.64 41.38 12.94
N VAL A 134 8.67 41.35 12.09
CA VAL A 134 8.78 40.34 11.03
C VAL A 134 9.16 38.97 11.59
N ALA A 135 9.98 38.90 12.65
CA ALA A 135 10.32 37.66 13.34
C ALA A 135 9.08 36.99 13.96
N ILE A 136 8.22 37.75 14.65
CA ILE A 136 6.96 37.24 15.22
C ILE A 136 6.04 36.70 14.12
N LEU A 137 5.91 37.41 13.00
CA LEU A 137 5.10 36.95 11.87
C LEU A 137 5.68 35.68 11.23
N SER A 138 7.00 35.61 11.06
CA SER A 138 7.68 34.41 10.55
C SER A 138 7.50 33.22 11.48
N GLU A 139 7.56 33.41 12.80
CA GLU A 139 7.32 32.36 13.80
C GLU A 139 5.90 31.79 13.68
N GLN A 140 4.89 32.66 13.55
CA GLN A 140 3.50 32.22 13.34
C GLN A 140 3.32 31.45 12.03
N ILE A 141 4.00 31.86 10.95
CA ILE A 141 3.98 31.15 9.68
C ILE A 141 4.64 29.78 9.83
N LEU A 142 5.80 29.71 10.50
CA LEU A 142 6.53 28.47 10.75
C LEU A 142 5.75 27.51 11.64
N GLN A 143 5.01 28.02 12.64
CA GLN A 143 4.12 27.18 13.44
C GLN A 143 3.04 26.52 12.57
N LYS A 144 2.42 27.26 11.64
CA LYS A 144 1.43 26.68 10.71
C LYS A 144 2.05 25.66 9.76
N ILE A 145 3.30 25.88 9.36
CA ILE A 145 4.06 24.92 8.57
C ILE A 145 4.30 23.63 9.37
N ASP A 146 4.71 23.76 10.65
CA ASP A 146 4.90 22.62 11.56
C ASP A 146 3.58 21.82 11.72
N GLU A 147 2.46 22.51 11.93
CA GLU A 147 1.13 21.91 12.05
C GLU A 147 0.72 21.16 10.77
N ASN A 148 0.94 21.75 9.59
CA ASN A 148 0.63 21.11 8.31
C ASN A 148 1.49 19.87 8.05
N LEU A 149 2.79 19.92 8.38
CA LEU A 149 3.68 18.76 8.23
C LEU A 149 3.31 17.62 9.18
N ASP A 150 2.89 17.95 10.40
CA ASP A 150 2.41 17.00 11.38
C ASP A 150 1.07 16.34 10.97
N VAL A 151 0.15 17.11 10.36
CA VAL A 151 -1.06 16.57 9.73
C VAL A 151 -0.70 15.61 8.58
N LEU A 152 0.20 16.02 7.67
CA LEU A 152 0.65 15.17 6.56
C LEU A 152 1.30 13.87 7.07
N ALA A 153 2.14 13.95 8.10
CA ALA A 153 2.78 12.78 8.70
C ALA A 153 1.74 11.80 9.29
N ARG A 154 0.72 12.31 9.98
CA ARG A 154 -0.37 11.50 10.52
C ARG A 154 -1.18 10.80 9.43
N ILE A 155 -1.56 11.53 8.37
CA ILE A 155 -2.30 10.96 7.25
C ILE A 155 -1.50 9.80 6.66
N GLN A 156 -0.21 9.98 6.43
CA GLN A 156 0.66 8.95 5.88
C GLN A 156 0.81 7.71 6.77
N ILE A 157 0.84 7.86 8.10
CA ILE A 157 0.82 6.73 9.03
C ILE A 157 -0.51 5.96 8.92
N GLN A 158 -1.63 6.68 8.88
CA GLN A 158 -2.96 6.09 8.76
C GLN A 158 -3.13 5.33 7.42
N GLU A 159 -2.70 5.93 6.31
CA GLU A 159 -2.70 5.30 4.98
C GLU A 159 -1.83 4.04 4.94
N SER A 160 -0.65 4.09 5.58
CA SER A 160 0.25 2.93 5.69
C SER A 160 -0.37 1.79 6.50
N GLU A 161 -1.08 2.12 7.59
CA GLU A 161 -1.80 1.14 8.41
C GLU A 161 -2.95 0.50 7.62
N GLN A 162 -3.78 1.31 6.95
CA GLN A 162 -4.89 0.83 6.13
C GLN A 162 -4.41 -0.10 5.01
N MET A 163 -3.32 0.26 4.33
CA MET A 163 -2.73 -0.58 3.28
C MET A 163 -2.21 -1.90 3.82
N THR A 164 -1.60 -1.88 5.00
CA THR A 164 -1.14 -3.10 5.70
C THR A 164 -2.31 -4.00 6.09
N GLN A 165 -3.39 -3.43 6.64
CA GLN A 165 -4.60 -4.18 7.02
C GLN A 165 -5.29 -4.81 5.80
N LEU A 166 -5.43 -4.07 4.70
CA LEU A 166 -6.01 -4.57 3.44
C LEU A 166 -5.16 -5.70 2.84
N SER A 167 -3.84 -5.57 2.89
CA SER A 167 -2.90 -6.61 2.45
C SER A 167 -3.05 -7.88 3.28
N ASN A 168 -3.06 -7.77 4.61
CA ASN A 168 -3.23 -8.90 5.52
C ASN A 168 -4.55 -9.63 5.30
N LYS A 169 -5.67 -8.90 5.20
CA LYS A 169 -6.99 -9.50 4.93
C LYS A 169 -7.03 -10.24 3.58
N SER A 170 -6.40 -9.67 2.56
CA SER A 170 -6.29 -10.28 1.23
C SER A 170 -5.44 -11.55 1.25
N LEU A 171 -4.33 -11.54 2.00
CA LEU A 171 -3.45 -12.70 2.18
C LEU A 171 -4.13 -13.83 2.97
N GLU A 172 -4.79 -13.51 4.09
CA GLU A 172 -5.50 -14.49 4.91
C GLU A 172 -6.60 -15.21 4.12
N THR A 173 -7.37 -14.47 3.32
CA THR A 173 -8.42 -15.04 2.46
C THR A 173 -7.83 -15.98 1.41
N ASN A 174 -6.72 -15.58 0.78
CA ASN A 174 -6.01 -16.43 -0.19
C ASN A 174 -5.44 -17.71 0.45
N ILE A 175 -4.88 -17.61 1.66
CA ILE A 175 -4.36 -18.77 2.40
C ILE A 175 -5.50 -19.75 2.76
N LEU A 176 -6.65 -19.24 3.21
CA LEU A 176 -7.81 -20.07 3.56
C LEU A 176 -8.36 -20.80 2.33
N LEU A 177 -8.55 -20.09 1.22
CA LEU A 177 -9.01 -20.68 -0.04
C LEU A 177 -8.02 -21.74 -0.55
N SER A 178 -6.71 -21.46 -0.50
CA SER A 178 -5.68 -22.41 -0.93
C SER A 178 -5.66 -23.69 -0.07
N LYS A 179 -5.85 -23.58 1.25
CA LYS A 179 -5.97 -24.75 2.15
C LYS A 179 -7.19 -25.60 1.82
N LEU A 180 -8.32 -24.96 1.51
CA LEU A 180 -9.57 -25.62 1.15
C LEU A 180 -9.46 -26.32 -0.22
N GLU A 181 -8.83 -25.68 -1.21
CA GLU A 181 -8.50 -26.29 -2.50
C GLU A 181 -7.62 -27.54 -2.33
N LEU A 182 -6.58 -27.46 -1.49
CA LEU A 182 -5.71 -28.62 -1.21
C LEU A 182 -6.47 -29.78 -0.56
N ALA A 183 -7.37 -29.48 0.39
CA ALA A 183 -8.20 -30.49 1.03
C ALA A 183 -9.11 -31.21 0.02
N PHE A 184 -9.75 -30.46 -0.89
CA PHE A 184 -10.53 -31.07 -1.98
C PHE A 184 -9.69 -31.95 -2.89
N LEU A 185 -8.47 -31.53 -3.20
CA LEU A 185 -7.52 -32.28 -4.03
C LEU A 185 -7.18 -33.64 -3.40
N ILE A 186 -6.96 -33.68 -2.09
CA ILE A 186 -6.71 -34.91 -1.33
C ILE A 186 -7.96 -35.81 -1.36
N VAL A 187 -9.15 -35.26 -1.10
CA VAL A 187 -10.41 -36.03 -1.09
C VAL A 187 -10.70 -36.65 -2.46
N ILE A 188 -10.57 -35.87 -3.54
CA ILE A 188 -10.77 -36.35 -4.92
C ILE A 188 -9.72 -37.42 -5.28
N GLY A 189 -8.46 -37.22 -4.88
CA GLY A 189 -7.40 -38.20 -5.08
C GLY A 189 -7.68 -39.53 -4.39
N ILE A 190 -8.14 -39.50 -3.14
CA ILE A 190 -8.54 -40.71 -2.38
C ILE A 190 -9.75 -41.38 -3.04
N ALA A 191 -10.75 -40.61 -3.49
CA ALA A 191 -11.93 -41.15 -4.18
C ALA A 191 -11.57 -41.85 -5.50
N LEU A 192 -10.64 -41.28 -6.27
CA LEU A 192 -10.08 -41.91 -7.48
C LEU A 192 -9.38 -43.24 -7.15
N LEU A 193 -8.52 -43.26 -6.13
CA LEU A 193 -7.85 -44.48 -5.68
C LEU A 193 -8.86 -45.55 -5.25
N ALA A 194 -9.88 -45.18 -4.47
CA ALA A 194 -10.93 -46.10 -4.05
C ALA A 194 -11.71 -46.66 -5.26
N LEU A 195 -12.05 -45.83 -6.24
CA LEU A 195 -12.80 -46.26 -7.43
C LEU A 195 -11.96 -47.19 -8.34
N ILE A 196 -10.65 -46.98 -8.42
CA ILE A 196 -9.72 -47.82 -9.19
C ILE A 196 -9.47 -49.16 -8.48
N PHE A 197 -9.20 -49.15 -7.18
CA PHE A 197 -8.74 -50.33 -6.44
C PHE A 197 -9.87 -51.15 -5.78
N TYR A 198 -11.04 -50.58 -5.49
CA TYR A 198 -12.19 -51.31 -4.93
C TYR A 198 -13.27 -51.57 -6.00
N PRO A 199 -13.32 -52.77 -6.62
CA PRO A 199 -14.48 -53.15 -7.40
C PRO A 199 -15.66 -53.36 -6.45
N MET A 200 -16.65 -52.46 -6.45
CA MET A 200 -17.92 -52.75 -5.78
C MET A 200 -18.50 -54.04 -6.36
N LYS A 201 -18.56 -55.11 -5.55
CA LYS A 201 -19.31 -56.32 -5.87
C LYS A 201 -20.78 -55.96 -5.84
N THR A 202 -21.37 -55.84 -7.02
CA THR A 202 -22.82 -55.81 -7.17
C THR A 202 -23.36 -57.12 -6.61
N LYS A 203 -24.16 -57.05 -5.54
CA LYS A 203 -24.93 -58.21 -5.07
C LYS A 203 -25.85 -58.61 -6.23
N GLN A 204 -25.55 -59.74 -6.87
CA GLN A 204 -26.49 -60.35 -7.82
C GLN A 204 -27.72 -60.78 -7.03
N PRO A 205 -28.95 -60.45 -7.47
CA PRO A 205 -30.13 -61.10 -6.92
C PRO A 205 -30.03 -62.58 -7.28
N VAL A 206 -30.01 -63.43 -6.26
CA VAL A 206 -30.11 -64.88 -6.40
C VAL A 206 -31.47 -65.16 -7.02
N LEU A 207 -31.48 -65.89 -8.14
CA LEU A 207 -32.70 -66.35 -8.83
C LEU A 207 -33.58 -67.19 -7.89
N GLU A 208 -34.88 -66.96 -7.96
CA GLU A 208 -35.89 -68.03 -8.01
C GLU A 208 -36.63 -67.95 -9.34
#